data_AF-A0A2G2V663-F1
#
_entry.id   AF-A0A2G2V663-F1
#
_cell.length_a   1.000
_cell.length_b   1.000
_cell.length_c   1.000
_cell.angle_alpha   90.00
_cell.angle_beta   90.00
_cell.angle_gamma   90.00
#
_symmetry.space_group_name_H-M   'P 1'
#
loop_
_entity.id
_entity.type
_entity.pdbx_description
1 polymer ?
#
loop_
_entity_poly.entity_id
_entity_poly.type
_entity_poly.pdbx_seq_one_letter_code
_entity_poly.pdbx_strand_id
1 'polypeptide(L)'
;MFMPIKLLLAVRCRNHIYQLFSLITSIEILAVPVDWEEKEYIDDPNQVKPEPDHWDEEEDGIWRPPKVPNPAYKGPRKRKKVKNPNYKGKWKTPWIDNPEFEDDPDLYVLRPTKYVGIKIWQVKAGSVFDNILICDDPDYAKKVIEEVFVHREAEKEAFEEAEKVRKAREEEVDIMFSFI
;
A
#
# COMPACT_ATOMS: atom_id res chain seq x y z
N MET A 1 -30.87 14.74 -69.71
CA MET A 1 -31.04 16.13 -69.27
C MET A 1 -29.78 16.58 -68.56
N PHE A 2 -29.30 17.75 -68.96
CA PHE A 2 -28.27 18.60 -68.37
C PHE A 2 -26.81 18.16 -68.35
N MET A 3 -26.02 19.14 -68.78
CA MET A 3 -24.65 19.12 -69.27
C MET A 3 -23.65 19.55 -68.18
N PRO A 4 -22.34 19.42 -68.44
CA PRO A 4 -21.26 19.55 -67.47
C PRO A 4 -20.88 21.02 -67.19
N ILE A 5 -20.26 21.29 -66.04
CA ILE A 5 -19.55 22.54 -65.81
C ILE A 5 -18.08 22.23 -65.53
N LYS A 6 -17.27 22.54 -66.54
CA LYS A 6 -15.84 22.75 -66.45
C LYS A 6 -15.57 24.12 -65.81
N LEU A 7 -14.50 24.16 -65.03
CA LEU A 7 -13.55 25.27 -64.90
C LEU A 7 -13.97 26.50 -64.07
N LEU A 8 -13.45 26.55 -62.84
CA LEU A 8 -12.82 27.78 -62.34
C LEU A 8 -11.52 27.40 -61.63
N LEU A 9 -10.44 27.55 -62.38
CA LEU A 9 -9.07 27.59 -61.92
C LEU A 9 -8.88 28.78 -60.97
N ALA A 10 -7.89 28.66 -60.10
CA ALA A 10 -7.23 29.70 -59.33
C ALA A 10 -8.00 30.26 -58.11
N VAL A 11 -7.58 29.83 -56.92
CA VAL A 11 -6.84 30.63 -55.92
C VAL A 11 -7.06 29.97 -54.56
N ARG A 12 -6.19 29.03 -54.17
CA ARG A 12 -5.75 28.84 -52.75
C ARG A 12 -4.67 27.78 -52.56
N CYS A 13 -3.73 27.66 -53.50
CA CYS A 13 -2.39 27.18 -53.13
C CYS A 13 -1.66 28.33 -52.41
N ARG A 14 -1.59 28.25 -51.07
CA ARG A 14 -0.39 28.68 -50.30
C ARG A 14 -0.41 28.36 -48.80
N ASN A 15 -1.55 28.04 -48.17
CA ASN A 15 -1.59 27.89 -46.70
C ASN A 15 -1.67 26.46 -46.14
N HIS A 16 -1.91 25.44 -46.97
CA HIS A 16 -2.04 24.06 -46.48
C HIS A 16 -0.69 23.31 -46.35
N ILE A 17 0.37 23.81 -47.00
CA ILE A 17 1.73 23.28 -46.85
C ILE A 17 2.30 23.64 -45.47
N TYR A 18 2.00 24.85 -44.95
CA TYR A 18 2.48 25.28 -43.63
C TYR A 18 1.83 24.54 -42.44
N GLN A 19 0.59 24.05 -42.58
CA GLN A 19 -0.07 23.24 -41.55
C GLN A 19 0.53 21.83 -41.46
N LEU A 20 0.85 21.20 -42.60
CA LEU A 20 1.52 19.90 -42.62
C LEU A 20 3.00 20.00 -42.21
N PHE A 21 3.72 21.09 -42.55
CA PHE A 21 5.09 21.32 -42.07
C PHE A 21 5.17 21.58 -40.55
N SER A 22 4.17 22.26 -39.97
CA SER A 22 4.09 22.48 -38.50
C SER A 22 3.85 21.17 -37.72
N LEU A 23 3.10 20.23 -38.31
CA LEU A 23 2.90 18.89 -37.72
C LEU A 23 4.15 18.01 -37.88
N ILE A 24 4.90 18.14 -38.98
CA ILE A 24 6.14 17.38 -39.23
C ILE A 24 7.27 17.81 -38.26
N THR A 25 7.41 19.09 -37.94
CA THR A 25 8.38 19.55 -36.91
C THR A 25 7.99 19.14 -35.48
N SER A 26 6.70 18.84 -35.24
CA SER A 26 6.23 18.34 -33.94
C SER A 26 6.46 16.83 -33.75
N ILE A 27 6.66 16.06 -34.83
CA ILE A 27 6.90 14.62 -34.80
C ILE A 27 8.37 14.29 -34.45
N GLU A 28 9.33 15.17 -34.77
CA GLU A 28 10.75 15.01 -34.38
C GLU A 28 10.98 14.98 -32.85
N ILE A 29 10.03 15.48 -32.06
CA ILE A 29 10.12 15.48 -30.59
C ILE A 29 9.90 14.06 -30.00
N LEU A 30 9.33 13.12 -30.78
CA LEU A 30 8.99 11.77 -30.31
C LEU A 30 10.00 10.70 -30.73
N ALA A 31 10.97 11.02 -31.59
CA ALA A 31 11.99 10.07 -32.03
C ALA A 31 12.93 9.70 -30.86
N VAL A 32 13.29 8.42 -30.76
CA VAL A 32 14.38 7.94 -29.91
C VAL A 32 15.67 8.47 -30.52
N PRO A 33 16.52 9.18 -29.75
CA PRO A 33 17.80 9.61 -30.30
C PRO A 33 18.60 8.36 -30.63
N VAL A 34 19.28 8.37 -31.77
CA VAL A 34 19.92 7.17 -32.38
C VAL A 34 20.95 6.51 -31.45
N ASP A 35 21.46 7.24 -30.47
CA ASP A 35 22.43 6.82 -29.46
C ASP A 35 21.81 6.34 -28.12
N TRP A 36 20.51 6.01 -28.09
CA TRP A 36 19.84 5.48 -26.90
C TRP A 36 19.80 3.95 -26.91
N GLU A 37 20.57 3.33 -26.02
CA GLU A 37 20.61 1.87 -25.92
C GLU A 37 19.59 1.37 -24.88
N GLU A 38 18.62 0.59 -25.34
CA GLU A 38 17.51 0.08 -24.51
C GLU A 38 17.83 -1.26 -23.83
N LYS A 39 18.87 -1.97 -24.28
CA LYS A 39 19.29 -3.24 -23.69
C LYS A 39 20.06 -2.99 -22.39
N GLU A 40 19.46 -3.41 -21.28
CA GLU A 40 20.05 -3.35 -19.94
C GLU A 40 21.23 -4.31 -19.78
N TYR A 41 21.18 -5.44 -20.48
CA TYR A 41 22.24 -6.44 -20.46
C TYR A 41 22.71 -6.76 -21.87
N ILE A 42 24.03 -6.87 -22.02
CA ILE A 42 24.73 -7.36 -23.21
C ILE A 42 25.43 -8.67 -22.84
N ASP A 43 25.62 -9.53 -23.83
CA ASP A 43 26.41 -10.74 -23.66
C ASP A 43 27.87 -10.36 -23.40
N ASP A 44 28.51 -10.97 -22.39
CA ASP A 44 29.91 -10.66 -22.04
C ASP A 44 30.84 -10.95 -23.22
N PRO A 45 31.51 -9.93 -23.81
CA PRO A 45 32.43 -10.16 -24.93
C PRO A 45 33.71 -10.88 -24.52
N ASN A 46 34.02 -10.95 -23.21
CA ASN A 46 35.23 -11.58 -22.69
C ASN A 46 35.03 -13.02 -22.22
N GLN A 47 33.78 -13.50 -22.10
CA GLN A 47 33.57 -14.88 -21.68
C GLN A 47 33.52 -15.83 -22.87
N VAL A 48 34.48 -16.76 -22.88
CA VAL A 48 34.55 -17.88 -23.82
C VAL A 48 33.86 -19.09 -23.20
N LYS A 49 33.25 -19.94 -24.04
CA LYS A 49 32.64 -21.21 -23.62
C LYS A 49 33.63 -22.00 -22.75
N PRO A 50 33.24 -22.48 -21.56
CA PRO A 50 34.11 -23.35 -20.76
C PRO A 50 34.51 -24.58 -21.57
N GLU A 51 35.71 -25.10 -21.30
CA GLU A 51 36.27 -26.25 -22.02
C GLU A 51 35.28 -27.43 -22.05
N PRO A 52 35.20 -28.18 -23.16
CA PRO A 52 34.15 -29.17 -23.44
C PRO A 52 33.98 -30.28 -22.39
N ASP A 53 34.93 -30.46 -21.47
CA ASP A 53 34.83 -31.43 -20.37
C ASP A 53 33.87 -31.01 -19.25
N HIS A 54 33.45 -29.74 -19.18
CA HIS A 54 32.59 -29.22 -18.10
C HIS A 54 31.21 -28.71 -18.58
N TRP A 55 30.88 -28.93 -19.86
CA TRP A 55 29.58 -28.55 -20.42
C TRP A 55 29.16 -29.48 -21.55
N ASP A 56 28.10 -30.25 -21.33
CA ASP A 56 27.52 -31.14 -22.33
C ASP A 56 26.31 -30.48 -22.99
N GLU A 57 26.34 -30.26 -24.31
CA GLU A 57 25.24 -29.60 -25.03
C GLU A 57 23.97 -30.47 -25.11
N GLU A 58 24.08 -31.80 -24.93
CA GLU A 58 22.95 -32.73 -24.94
C GLU A 58 22.22 -32.78 -23.58
N GLU A 59 22.96 -32.66 -22.46
CA GLU A 59 22.38 -32.64 -21.10
C GLU A 59 22.08 -31.22 -20.57
N ASP A 60 22.98 -30.24 -20.80
CA ASP A 60 22.88 -28.87 -20.24
C ASP A 60 22.33 -27.83 -21.24
N GLY A 61 22.24 -28.18 -22.52
CA GLY A 61 21.73 -27.33 -23.61
C GLY A 61 22.76 -26.37 -24.25
N ILE A 62 22.33 -25.55 -25.21
CA ILE A 62 23.21 -24.61 -25.94
C ILE A 62 23.74 -23.56 -24.97
N TRP A 63 25.05 -23.58 -24.73
CA TRP A 63 25.74 -22.62 -23.86
C TRP A 63 25.53 -21.18 -24.36
N ARG A 64 25.19 -20.28 -23.43
CA ARG A 64 25.10 -18.83 -23.69
C ARG A 64 25.95 -18.09 -22.65
N PRO A 65 26.71 -17.06 -23.07
CA PRO A 65 27.47 -16.24 -22.13
C PRO A 65 26.51 -15.56 -21.13
N PRO A 66 26.96 -15.34 -19.88
CA PRO A 66 26.20 -14.59 -18.90
C PRO A 66 26.08 -13.14 -19.37
N LYS A 67 24.95 -12.57 -18.96
CA LYS A 67 24.54 -11.22 -19.28
C LYS A 67 25.24 -10.23 -18.34
N VAL A 68 26.04 -9.34 -18.90
CA VAL A 68 26.73 -8.27 -18.17
C VAL A 68 25.94 -6.97 -18.31
N PRO A 69 25.85 -6.13 -17.25
CA PRO A 69 25.19 -4.84 -17.33
C PRO A 69 25.85 -3.98 -18.42
N ASN A 70 25.04 -3.49 -19.34
CA ASN A 70 25.52 -2.69 -20.45
C ASN A 70 25.95 -1.28 -19.96
N PRO A 71 27.23 -0.90 -20.11
CA PRO A 71 27.73 0.41 -19.67
C PRO A 71 27.08 1.59 -20.39
N ALA A 72 26.52 1.39 -21.59
CA ALA A 72 25.83 2.42 -22.36
C ALA A 72 24.30 2.43 -22.13
N TYR A 73 23.78 1.59 -21.22
CA TYR A 73 22.37 1.60 -20.85
C TYR A 73 22.00 2.87 -20.08
N LYS A 74 21.20 3.73 -20.72
CA LYS A 74 20.73 5.01 -20.15
C LYS A 74 19.43 4.87 -19.33
N GLY A 75 18.99 3.64 -19.07
CA GLY A 75 17.74 3.35 -18.36
C GLY A 75 16.49 3.44 -19.26
N PRO A 76 15.32 3.06 -18.73
CA PRO A 76 14.06 3.21 -19.46
C PRO A 76 13.78 4.70 -19.68
N ARG A 77 13.67 5.11 -20.95
CA ARG A 77 13.48 6.52 -21.32
C ARG A 77 12.20 7.09 -20.73
N LYS A 78 12.33 8.02 -19.77
CA LYS A 78 11.18 8.74 -19.21
C LYS A 78 10.90 9.98 -20.05
N ARG A 79 9.73 10.02 -20.70
CA ARG A 79 9.27 11.23 -21.42
C ARG A 79 9.13 12.40 -20.45
N LYS A 80 9.50 13.60 -20.88
CA LYS A 80 9.29 14.83 -20.10
C LYS A 80 7.78 15.05 -19.94
N LYS A 81 7.31 15.07 -18.70
CA LYS A 81 5.90 15.36 -18.40
C LYS A 81 5.66 16.86 -18.54
N VAL A 82 4.85 17.26 -19.50
CA VAL A 82 4.40 18.66 -19.65
C VAL A 82 3.13 18.84 -18.82
N LYS A 83 3.04 19.93 -18.05
CA LYS A 83 1.81 20.27 -17.31
C LYS A 83 0.70 20.57 -18.31
N ASN A 84 -0.42 19.88 -18.20
CA ASN A 84 -1.58 20.15 -19.05
C ASN A 84 -2.24 21.48 -18.61
N PRO A 85 -2.25 22.53 -19.46
CA PRO A 85 -2.87 23.82 -19.13
C PRO A 85 -4.39 23.70 -18.91
N ASN A 86 -5.04 22.67 -19.46
CA ASN A 86 -6.47 22.41 -19.30
C ASN A 86 -6.80 21.50 -18.09
N TYR A 87 -5.85 21.24 -17.20
CA TYR A 87 -6.08 20.40 -16.03
C TYR A 87 -6.89 21.15 -14.95
N LYS A 88 -8.15 20.75 -14.75
CA LYS A 88 -9.08 21.35 -13.78
C LYS A 88 -8.93 20.83 -12.34
N GLY A 89 -7.85 20.12 -12.04
CA GLY A 89 -7.65 19.43 -10.77
C GLY A 89 -8.20 17.99 -10.77
N LYS A 90 -7.99 17.28 -9.67
CA LYS A 90 -8.61 15.96 -9.48
C LYS A 90 -10.09 16.17 -9.29
N TRP A 91 -10.90 15.52 -10.13
CA TRP A 91 -12.35 15.51 -9.95
C TRP A 91 -12.69 14.97 -8.54
N LYS A 92 -13.62 15.64 -7.86
CA LYS A 92 -14.17 15.22 -6.57
C LYS A 92 -15.69 15.20 -6.71
N THR A 93 -16.34 14.18 -6.15
CA THR A 93 -17.80 14.13 -6.08
C THR A 93 -18.32 15.28 -5.21
N PRO A 94 -19.36 16.03 -5.64
CA PRO A 94 -19.97 17.04 -4.78
C PRO A 94 -20.60 16.36 -3.56
N TRP A 95 -20.46 16.99 -2.41
CA TRP A 95 -21.21 16.59 -1.22
C TRP A 95 -22.67 16.99 -1.43
N ILE A 96 -23.57 16.03 -1.26
CA ILE A 96 -25.02 16.21 -1.29
C ILE A 96 -25.51 15.84 0.10
N ASP A 97 -26.36 16.66 0.70
CA ASP A 97 -26.92 16.38 2.02
C ASP A 97 -27.75 15.10 1.97
N ASN A 98 -27.55 14.21 2.95
CA ASN A 98 -28.27 12.94 3.01
C ASN A 98 -29.72 13.18 3.47
N PRO A 99 -30.74 12.89 2.64
CA PRO A 99 -32.14 13.07 3.03
C PRO A 99 -32.60 12.13 4.15
N GLU A 100 -31.86 11.05 4.43
CA GLU A 100 -32.16 10.08 5.49
C GLU A 100 -31.49 10.43 6.83
N PHE A 101 -30.75 11.54 6.92
CA PHE A 101 -30.11 11.94 8.17
C PHE A 101 -31.14 12.55 9.13
N GLU A 102 -31.22 11.99 10.34
CA GLU A 102 -32.04 12.50 11.44
C GLU A 102 -31.17 12.56 12.71
N ASP A 103 -31.21 13.69 13.41
CA ASP A 103 -30.59 13.86 14.72
C ASP A 103 -31.52 13.29 15.80
N ASP A 104 -31.17 12.13 16.36
CA ASP A 104 -31.95 11.47 17.42
C ASP A 104 -31.47 11.92 18.83
N PRO A 105 -32.28 12.67 19.59
CA PRO A 105 -31.94 13.09 20.95
C PRO A 105 -31.99 11.95 21.98
N ASP A 106 -32.70 10.85 21.67
CA ASP A 106 -32.93 9.72 22.58
C ASP A 106 -31.94 8.58 22.37
N LEU A 107 -30.85 8.81 21.62
CA LEU A 107 -29.82 7.81 21.31
C LEU A 107 -29.24 7.10 22.55
N TYR A 108 -29.20 7.77 23.70
CA TYR A 108 -28.70 7.22 24.97
C TYR A 108 -29.78 6.58 25.84
N VAL A 109 -31.06 6.70 25.46
CA VAL A 109 -32.18 6.14 26.20
C VAL A 109 -32.35 4.67 25.82
N LEU A 110 -31.71 3.79 26.57
CA LEU A 110 -31.81 2.35 26.38
C LEU A 110 -33.10 1.80 27.01
N ARG A 111 -33.63 0.73 26.41
CA ARG A 111 -34.71 -0.06 27.02
C ARG A 111 -34.23 -0.64 28.37
N PRO A 112 -35.12 -0.86 29.34
CA PRO A 112 -34.76 -1.39 30.65
C PRO A 112 -33.90 -2.67 30.54
N THR A 113 -32.64 -2.58 31.01
CA THR A 113 -31.65 -3.65 30.90
C THR A 113 -31.78 -4.58 32.10
N LYS A 114 -31.93 -5.89 31.85
CA LYS A 114 -32.15 -6.92 32.89
C LYS A 114 -30.95 -7.82 33.15
N TYR A 115 -30.03 -7.90 32.20
CA TYR A 115 -28.94 -8.86 32.22
C TYR A 115 -27.63 -8.18 31.88
N VAL A 116 -26.55 -8.66 32.50
CA VAL A 116 -25.18 -8.22 32.26
C VAL A 116 -24.41 -9.44 31.75
N GLY A 117 -23.77 -9.30 30.59
CA GLY A 117 -23.01 -10.38 29.97
C GLY A 117 -21.61 -9.92 29.62
N ILE A 118 -20.59 -10.66 30.05
CA ILE A 118 -19.20 -10.45 29.65
C ILE A 118 -18.88 -11.43 28.54
N LYS A 119 -18.81 -10.92 27.30
CA LYS A 119 -18.41 -11.71 26.12
C LYS A 119 -17.07 -11.18 25.61
N ILE A 120 -16.02 -11.98 25.77
CA ILE A 120 -14.67 -11.64 25.31
C ILE A 120 -14.05 -12.81 24.54
N TRP A 121 -13.18 -12.48 23.59
CA TRP A 121 -12.28 -13.45 22.94
C TRP A 121 -10.89 -13.33 23.56
N GLN A 122 -10.33 -14.42 24.10
CA GLN A 122 -9.00 -14.43 24.71
C GLN A 122 -8.11 -15.50 24.10
N VAL A 123 -6.84 -15.15 23.86
CA VAL A 123 -5.80 -16.08 23.39
C VAL A 123 -5.03 -16.67 24.58
N LYS A 124 -4.78 -15.88 25.63
CA LYS A 124 -4.17 -16.32 26.90
C LYS A 124 -5.16 -16.01 28.04
N ALA A 125 -5.34 -16.97 28.94
CA ALA A 125 -6.14 -16.79 30.15
C ALA A 125 -5.37 -15.95 31.19
N GLY A 126 -6.10 -15.26 32.06
CA GLY A 126 -5.51 -14.49 33.17
C GLY A 126 -6.24 -13.20 33.53
N SER A 127 -7.24 -12.76 32.75
CA SER A 127 -8.05 -11.59 33.12
C SER A 127 -9.04 -11.94 34.24
N VAL A 128 -9.07 -11.12 35.28
CA VAL A 128 -10.04 -11.19 36.37
C VAL A 128 -10.95 -9.98 36.28
N PHE A 129 -12.27 -10.19 36.37
CA PHE A 129 -13.27 -9.13 36.43
C PHE A 129 -13.89 -9.15 37.82
N ASP A 130 -13.81 -8.02 38.52
CA ASP A 130 -14.40 -7.84 39.84
C ASP A 130 -15.00 -6.43 39.97
N ASN A 131 -15.78 -6.17 41.02
CA ASN A 131 -16.34 -4.86 41.37
C ASN A 131 -17.20 -4.24 40.25
N ILE A 132 -18.09 -5.05 39.65
CA ILE A 132 -19.02 -4.60 38.61
C ILE A 132 -20.12 -3.74 39.26
N LEU A 133 -20.04 -2.42 39.09
CA LEU A 133 -21.03 -1.46 39.57
C LEU A 133 -21.92 -0.98 38.42
N ILE A 134 -23.24 -1.00 38.64
CA ILE A 134 -24.24 -0.41 37.73
C ILE A 134 -25.10 0.55 38.55
N CYS A 135 -24.98 1.84 38.27
CA CYS A 135 -25.74 2.89 38.93
C CYS A 135 -26.06 4.05 37.97
N ASP A 136 -27.05 4.84 38.35
CA ASP A 136 -27.51 6.06 37.69
C ASP A 136 -26.89 7.33 38.29
N ASP A 137 -26.42 7.26 39.54
CA ASP A 137 -25.79 8.37 40.25
C ASP A 137 -24.26 8.42 40.03
N PRO A 138 -23.73 9.50 39.43
CA PRO A 138 -22.30 9.65 39.17
C PRO A 138 -21.48 9.96 40.42
N ASP A 139 -22.06 10.56 41.46
CA ASP A 139 -21.35 10.91 42.68
C ASP A 139 -21.24 9.70 43.61
N TYR A 140 -22.25 8.82 43.61
CA TYR A 140 -22.15 7.51 44.25
C TYR A 140 -21.06 6.64 43.61
N ALA A 141 -21.03 6.59 42.27
CA ALA A 141 -20.00 5.84 41.54
C ALA A 141 -18.58 6.25 41.93
N LYS A 142 -18.31 7.56 42.05
CA LYS A 142 -17.00 8.08 42.45
C LYS A 142 -16.58 7.62 43.84
N LYS A 143 -17.49 7.63 44.81
CA LYS A 143 -17.19 7.18 46.18
C LYS A 143 -16.80 5.71 46.21
N VAL A 144 -17.55 4.85 45.52
CA VAL A 144 -17.23 3.42 45.43
C VAL A 144 -15.87 3.20 44.74
N ILE A 145 -15.59 3.97 43.69
CA ILE A 145 -14.27 3.94 43.02
C ILE A 145 -13.16 4.33 44.00
N GLU A 146 -13.32 5.40 44.76
CA GLU A 146 -12.32 5.84 45.74
C GLU A 146 -12.07 4.77 46.82
N GLU A 147 -13.12 4.14 47.34
CA GLU A 147 -13.00 3.06 48.33
C GLU A 147 -12.25 1.84 47.76
N VAL A 148 -12.61 1.39 46.56
CA VAL A 148 -12.00 0.22 45.93
C VAL A 148 -10.55 0.48 45.48
N PHE A 149 -10.24 1.69 45.00
CA PHE A 149 -8.92 2.00 44.45
C PHE A 149 -7.81 2.04 45.51
N VAL A 150 -8.12 2.23 46.79
CA VAL A 150 -7.13 2.25 47.87
C VAL A 150 -6.35 0.93 47.95
N HIS A 151 -7.00 -0.20 47.64
CA HIS A 151 -6.38 -1.53 47.75
C HIS A 151 -5.55 -1.93 46.51
N ARG A 152 -5.67 -1.19 45.40
CA ARG A 152 -5.05 -1.54 44.12
C ARG A 152 -3.53 -1.64 44.18
N GLU A 153 -2.86 -0.73 44.90
CA GLU A 153 -1.40 -0.71 44.94
C GLU A 153 -0.85 -1.94 45.68
N ALA A 154 -1.45 -2.28 46.82
CA ALA A 154 -1.10 -3.47 47.59
C ALA A 154 -1.36 -4.76 46.80
N GLU A 155 -2.50 -4.86 46.11
CA GLU A 155 -2.82 -6.00 45.25
C GLU A 155 -1.85 -6.15 44.08
N LYS A 156 -1.44 -5.04 43.47
CA LYS A 156 -0.49 -5.03 42.36
C LYS A 156 0.89 -5.53 42.80
N GLU A 157 1.39 -5.06 43.94
CA GLU A 157 2.68 -5.50 44.48
C GLU A 157 2.67 -7.01 44.81
N ALA A 158 1.61 -7.48 45.48
CA ALA A 158 1.45 -8.90 45.78
C ALA A 158 1.36 -9.77 44.51
N PHE A 159 0.69 -9.28 43.47
CA PHE A 159 0.59 -9.96 42.18
C PHE A 159 1.93 -10.03 41.45
N GLU A 160 2.68 -8.91 41.41
CA GLU A 160 4.01 -8.88 40.78
C GLU A 160 5.02 -9.79 41.49
N GLU A 161 4.97 -9.89 42.81
CA GLU A 161 5.80 -10.83 43.58
C GLU A 161 5.43 -12.28 43.26
N ALA A 162 4.14 -12.61 43.26
CA ALA A 162 3.66 -13.95 42.91
C ALA A 162 4.02 -14.34 41.46
N GLU A 163 3.95 -13.40 40.51
CA GLU A 163 4.29 -13.65 39.12
C GLU A 163 5.81 -13.82 38.91
N LYS A 164 6.66 -13.08 39.63
CA LYS A 164 8.10 -13.31 39.64
C LYS A 164 8.44 -14.72 40.14
N VAL A 165 7.80 -15.18 41.22
CA VAL A 165 7.98 -16.54 41.75
C VAL A 165 7.52 -17.60 40.75
N ARG A 166 6.35 -17.40 40.11
CA ARG A 166 5.85 -18.33 39.08
C ARG A 166 6.81 -18.40 37.89
N LYS A 167 7.26 -17.25 37.39
CA LYS A 167 8.17 -17.18 36.24
C LYS A 167 9.53 -17.81 36.54
N ALA A 168 10.09 -17.57 37.73
CA ALA A 168 11.33 -18.24 38.15
C ALA A 168 11.18 -19.77 38.18
N ARG A 169 10.04 -20.28 38.67
CA ARG A 169 9.75 -21.73 38.67
C ARG A 169 9.58 -22.29 37.25
N GLU A 170 8.92 -21.56 36.36
CA GLU A 170 8.79 -21.94 34.94
C GLU A 170 10.16 -21.97 34.25
N GLU A 171 11.01 -20.97 34.47
CA GLU A 171 12.37 -20.94 33.95
C GLU A 171 13.23 -22.08 34.50
N GLU A 172 13.12 -22.43 35.79
CA GLU A 172 13.79 -23.61 36.36
C GLU A 172 13.34 -24.91 35.69
N VAL A 173 12.03 -25.07 35.45
CA VAL A 173 11.47 -26.25 34.76
C VAL A 173 11.94 -26.31 33.31
N ASP A 174 11.94 -25.19 32.59
CA ASP A 174 12.41 -25.12 31.20
C ASP A 174 13.91 -25.41 31.10
N ILE A 175 14.72 -24.90 32.03
CA ILE A 175 16.14 -25.22 32.13
C ILE A 175 16.31 -26.72 32.38
N MET A 176 15.61 -27.30 33.37
CA MET A 176 15.65 -28.73 33.65
C MET A 176 15.24 -29.59 32.45
N PHE A 177 14.26 -29.15 31.66
CA PHE A 177 13.80 -29.87 30.47
C PHE A 177 14.79 -29.74 29.30
N SER A 178 15.54 -28.65 29.21
CA SER A 178 16.57 -28.46 28.19
C SER A 178 17.85 -29.26 28.44
N PHE A 179 18.07 -29.76 29.66
CA PHE A 179 19.24 -30.55 30.05
C PHE A 179 18.99 -32.07 30.06
N ILE A 180 17.79 -32.53 29.70
CA ILE A 180 17.43 -33.95 29.49
C ILE A 180 17.42 -34.25 27.99
#